data_AF-A0A9E1ZJD7-F1
#
_entry.id   AF-A0A9E1ZJD7-F1
#
_cell.length_a   1.000
_cell.length_b   1.000
_cell.length_c   1.000
_cell.angle_alpha   90.00
_cell.angle_beta   90.00
_cell.angle_gamma   90.00
#
_symmetry.space_group_name_H-M   'P 1'
#
loop_
_entity.id
_entity.type
_entity.pdbx_description
1 polymer ?
#
loop_
_entity_poly.entity_id
_entity_poly.type
_entity_poly.pdbx_seq_one_letter_code
_entity_poly.pdbx_strand_id
1 'polypeptide(L)'
;MFNKLTKSILFIISIMMISSFAMTSVAYAREDEPPTPEPSINFSVEAITQGSASGLTRTVIGSPPTPPTGFEVQRLAASLPEPNQQAGTNSLSSVPAYDWSYGCSPTSASMIAGYYDANGYPNLYTGATNGGVMPSTNATWGAGENPLSASKNGIDGRSSRGHVDDYWLAYNNVSNDPFYGNWAEHARDSLGDHMKTSQWNNYSNADGSTAFYTWTSSPAQLTCQDMAGMLDNNNNSISNQDGTYGTKLFYASRGYNTSTCYAQRTDNNVAGGFSFADYKAEIDAGNPVMLHVQGHTMTGVGYDDIGSKVYFHDTWDYDTHEMTWGGSYSSMDQYAVSIVHLGDPLPPAKYDDTHDAWSFSGTWTGIPITGAYNDTFHYSTTTGNYAEITFDGEQVTLVYTPTSNRGIMGIYIDGALVHSLNQYASSLAFQQTWTSNALGSGPHTLRLVHASGGVVEFDAIEVSGPDTAPPATINLSASTGSTNGTVSLSWTAPGDDNDQGTASSYDVRYSSSSID
;
A
#
# COMPACT_ATOMS: atom_id res chain seq x y z
N MET A 1 -77.32 -58.41 -26.58
CA MET A 1 -76.86 -58.84 -25.25
C MET A 1 -75.33 -58.87 -25.27
N PHE A 2 -74.73 -58.32 -24.22
CA PHE A 2 -73.34 -57.85 -24.14
C PHE A 2 -72.22 -58.90 -24.37
N ASN A 3 -71.21 -58.46 -25.14
CA ASN A 3 -69.76 -58.77 -25.26
C ASN A 3 -69.21 -60.15 -24.79
N LYS A 4 -68.67 -61.06 -25.62
CA LYS A 4 -67.50 -61.08 -26.57
C LYS A 4 -66.13 -60.77 -25.92
N LEU A 5 -65.27 -61.78 -25.69
CA LEU A 5 -64.20 -62.36 -26.57
C LEU A 5 -62.96 -61.41 -26.68
N THR A 6 -61.67 -61.75 -26.62
CA THR A 6 -60.84 -62.99 -26.63
C THR A 6 -59.34 -62.59 -26.46
N LYS A 7 -58.48 -63.45 -25.86
CA LYS A 7 -57.19 -64.06 -26.37
C LYS A 7 -56.37 -63.30 -27.44
N SER A 8 -55.03 -63.36 -27.59
CA SER A 8 -53.85 -64.12 -27.11
C SER A 8 -52.59 -63.40 -27.67
N ILE A 9 -51.35 -63.63 -27.22
CA ILE A 9 -50.26 -64.50 -27.79
C ILE A 9 -48.98 -64.16 -26.97
N LEU A 10 -48.32 -65.02 -26.19
CA LEU A 10 -47.46 -66.21 -26.43
C LEU A 10 -46.05 -65.94 -26.99
N PHE A 11 -44.99 -66.16 -26.18
CA PHE A 11 -43.85 -67.03 -26.53
C PHE A 11 -43.07 -67.50 -25.29
N ILE A 12 -42.79 -68.80 -25.23
CA ILE A 12 -42.00 -69.54 -24.20
C ILE A 12 -40.78 -70.11 -24.92
N ILE A 13 -39.55 -69.94 -24.39
CA ILE A 13 -38.41 -70.88 -24.45
C ILE A 13 -37.52 -70.54 -23.21
N SER A 14 -37.58 -71.29 -22.11
CA SER A 14 -36.74 -72.46 -21.73
C SER A 14 -35.24 -72.16 -21.56
N ILE A 15 -34.71 -72.31 -20.33
CA ILE A 15 -33.59 -73.19 -19.94
C ILE A 15 -33.06 -72.76 -18.57
N MET A 16 -33.09 -73.71 -17.64
CA MET A 16 -32.46 -73.69 -16.33
C MET A 16 -30.98 -74.07 -16.50
N MET A 17 -30.04 -73.18 -16.17
CA MET A 17 -28.67 -73.56 -15.80
C MET A 17 -28.12 -72.59 -14.75
N ILE A 18 -27.97 -73.13 -13.55
CA ILE A 18 -27.12 -72.56 -12.50
C ILE A 18 -25.68 -72.69 -12.99
N SER A 19 -25.02 -71.57 -13.26
CA SER A 19 -23.57 -71.52 -13.35
C SER A 19 -23.08 -70.29 -12.58
N SER A 20 -22.40 -70.59 -11.48
CA SER A 20 -21.56 -69.66 -10.74
C SER A 20 -20.42 -69.19 -11.65
N PHE A 21 -20.48 -67.94 -12.09
CA PHE A 21 -19.34 -67.26 -12.69
C PHE A 21 -18.76 -66.29 -11.67
N ALA A 22 -17.61 -66.67 -11.12
CA ALA A 22 -16.68 -65.73 -10.53
C ALA A 22 -16.07 -64.91 -11.69
N MET A 23 -16.40 -63.62 -11.78
CA MET A 23 -15.61 -62.70 -12.59
C MET A 23 -14.44 -62.22 -11.74
N THR A 24 -13.26 -62.75 -12.02
CA THR A 24 -11.99 -62.12 -11.67
C THR A 24 -11.80 -60.93 -12.60
N SER A 25 -12.01 -59.71 -12.12
CA SER A 25 -11.45 -58.53 -12.78
C SER A 25 -9.96 -58.48 -12.45
N VAL A 26 -9.14 -58.50 -13.50
CA VAL A 26 -7.71 -58.26 -13.43
C VAL A 26 -7.53 -56.77 -13.16
N ALA A 27 -7.22 -56.41 -11.92
CA ALA A 27 -6.71 -55.09 -11.60
C ALA A 27 -5.27 -54.99 -12.11
N TYR A 28 -5.01 -54.15 -13.11
CA TYR A 28 -3.68 -53.61 -13.31
C TYR A 28 -3.46 -52.61 -12.17
N ALA A 29 -2.68 -53.01 -11.17
CA ALA A 29 -2.08 -52.08 -10.24
C ALA A 29 -1.09 -51.22 -11.04
N ARG A 30 -1.42 -49.94 -11.26
CA ARG A 30 -0.39 -48.93 -11.33
C ARG A 30 0.16 -48.82 -9.91
N GLU A 31 1.47 -48.93 -9.76
CA GLU A 31 2.13 -48.37 -8.58
C GLU A 31 1.87 -46.87 -8.64
N ASP A 32 0.78 -46.42 -8.03
CA ASP A 32 0.63 -45.04 -7.66
C ASP A 32 1.70 -44.82 -6.59
N GLU A 33 2.73 -44.04 -6.93
CA GLU A 33 3.53 -43.42 -5.89
C GLU A 33 2.55 -42.77 -4.90
N PRO A 34 2.77 -42.92 -3.58
CA PRO A 34 1.92 -42.23 -2.63
C PRO A 34 1.91 -40.74 -3.00
N PRO A 35 0.75 -40.08 -3.10
CA PRO A 35 0.74 -38.64 -3.32
C PRO A 35 1.65 -38.03 -2.27
N THR A 36 2.65 -37.27 -2.71
CA THR A 36 3.44 -36.43 -1.82
C THR A 36 2.43 -35.65 -0.98
N PRO A 37 2.48 -35.74 0.37
CA PRO A 37 1.50 -35.06 1.19
C PRO A 37 1.55 -33.58 0.83
N GLU A 38 0.43 -33.07 0.34
CA GLU A 38 0.25 -31.64 0.08
C GLU A 38 0.68 -30.89 1.34
N PRO A 39 1.53 -29.85 1.21
CA PRO A 39 1.94 -29.08 2.36
C PRO A 39 0.68 -28.51 3.04
N SER A 40 0.48 -28.88 4.31
CA SER A 40 -0.69 -28.45 5.08
C SER A 40 -0.71 -26.92 5.19
N ILE A 41 -1.86 -26.31 4.92
CA ILE A 41 -2.07 -24.87 5.10
C ILE A 41 -1.70 -24.49 6.54
N ASN A 42 -0.78 -23.54 6.69
CA ASN A 42 -0.43 -22.97 7.98
C ASN A 42 -1.44 -21.87 8.33
N PHE A 43 -2.45 -22.24 9.11
CA PHE A 43 -3.41 -21.31 9.69
C PHE A 43 -3.49 -21.54 11.19
N SER A 44 -3.28 -20.49 11.99
CA SER A 44 -3.46 -20.58 13.44
C SER A 44 -4.12 -19.32 14.00
N VAL A 45 -4.88 -19.53 15.06
CA VAL A 45 -5.64 -18.48 15.74
C VAL A 45 -5.35 -18.59 17.24
N GLU A 46 -4.79 -17.52 17.80
CA GLU A 46 -4.43 -17.42 19.22
C GLU A 46 -5.16 -16.24 19.84
N ALA A 47 -5.85 -16.47 20.96
CA ALA A 47 -6.44 -15.38 21.74
C ALA A 47 -5.40 -14.71 22.63
N ILE A 48 -5.35 -13.38 22.59
CA ILE A 48 -4.56 -12.56 23.50
C ILE A 48 -5.39 -12.32 24.75
N THR A 49 -4.91 -12.85 25.87
CA THR A 49 -5.65 -12.90 27.15
C THR A 49 -4.98 -12.07 28.25
N GLN A 50 -3.81 -11.50 27.94
CA GLN A 50 -3.00 -10.71 28.86
C GLN A 50 -2.48 -9.45 28.17
N GLY A 51 -1.96 -8.50 28.96
CA GLY A 51 -1.43 -7.24 28.44
C GLY A 51 -2.50 -6.20 28.08
N SER A 52 -2.06 -5.07 27.53
CA SER A 52 -2.96 -4.01 27.04
C SER A 52 -3.77 -4.43 25.81
N ALA A 53 -3.37 -5.51 25.13
CA ALA A 53 -4.05 -6.08 23.97
C ALA A 53 -5.04 -7.22 24.32
N SER A 54 -5.38 -7.41 25.60
CA SER A 54 -6.35 -8.43 26.01
C SER A 54 -7.68 -8.25 25.26
N GLY A 55 -8.18 -9.31 24.64
CA GLY A 55 -9.37 -9.28 23.78
C GLY A 55 -9.09 -9.15 22.28
N LEU A 56 -7.81 -9.16 21.88
CA LEU A 56 -7.39 -9.38 20.50
C LEU A 56 -7.20 -10.87 20.19
N THR A 57 -7.24 -11.19 18.90
CA THR A 57 -6.87 -12.48 18.34
C THR A 57 -5.70 -12.27 17.38
N ARG A 58 -4.60 -13.00 17.59
CA ARG A 58 -3.51 -13.16 16.63
C ARG A 58 -3.87 -14.28 15.66
N THR A 59 -3.86 -14.00 14.37
CA THR A 59 -4.10 -14.95 13.30
C THR A 59 -2.85 -15.06 12.45
N VAL A 60 -2.27 -16.25 12.32
CA VAL A 60 -1.17 -16.50 11.39
C VAL A 60 -1.74 -17.11 10.12
N ILE A 61 -1.40 -16.51 8.98
CA ILE A 61 -1.79 -16.96 7.65
C ILE A 61 -0.51 -17.28 6.87
N GLY A 62 -0.35 -18.54 6.47
CA GLY A 62 0.75 -18.99 5.63
C GLY A 62 0.26 -20.04 4.62
N SER A 63 -0.32 -19.59 3.52
CA SER A 63 -0.76 -20.50 2.46
C SER A 63 0.43 -21.11 1.72
N PRO A 64 0.32 -22.36 1.22
CA PRO A 64 1.34 -22.96 0.37
C PRO A 64 1.52 -22.21 -0.96
N PRO A 65 2.68 -22.40 -1.62
CA PRO A 65 2.98 -21.79 -2.92
C PRO A 65 2.13 -22.32 -4.06
N THR A 66 1.52 -23.50 -3.88
CA THR A 66 0.61 -24.12 -4.84
C THR A 66 -0.79 -24.22 -4.23
N PRO A 67 -1.84 -24.06 -5.04
CA PRO A 67 -3.20 -24.11 -4.53
C PRO A 67 -3.57 -25.53 -4.04
N PRO A 68 -4.50 -25.67 -3.08
CA PRO A 68 -4.96 -26.97 -2.60
C PRO A 68 -5.57 -27.82 -3.73
N THR A 69 -5.10 -29.06 -3.87
CA THR A 69 -5.64 -30.04 -4.83
C THR A 69 -7.09 -30.41 -4.49
N GLY A 70 -7.93 -30.61 -5.51
CA GLY A 70 -9.34 -31.04 -5.39
C GLY A 70 -10.36 -29.90 -5.34
N PHE A 71 -9.91 -28.66 -5.45
CA PHE A 71 -10.74 -27.45 -5.46
C PHE A 71 -10.66 -26.67 -6.78
N GLU A 72 -10.18 -27.30 -7.86
CA GLU A 72 -9.95 -26.67 -9.17
C GLU A 72 -11.22 -26.02 -9.73
N VAL A 73 -12.40 -26.60 -9.46
CA VAL A 73 -13.69 -26.04 -9.90
C VAL A 73 -14.02 -24.72 -9.18
N GLN A 74 -13.63 -24.59 -7.90
CA GLN A 74 -13.84 -23.34 -7.14
C GLN A 74 -12.87 -22.23 -7.56
N ARG A 75 -11.78 -22.59 -8.23
CA ARG A 75 -10.75 -21.68 -8.75
C ARG A 75 -10.82 -21.48 -10.26
N LEU A 76 -11.97 -21.75 -10.88
CA LEU A 76 -12.13 -21.39 -12.29
C LEU A 76 -11.98 -19.87 -12.44
N ALA A 77 -11.26 -19.45 -13.48
CA ALA A 77 -11.14 -18.04 -13.81
C ALA A 77 -12.52 -17.42 -14.05
N ALA A 78 -12.72 -16.26 -13.45
CA ALA A 78 -13.92 -15.45 -13.55
C ALA A 78 -13.66 -14.24 -14.45
N SER A 79 -14.67 -13.87 -15.25
CA SER A 79 -14.64 -12.61 -15.97
C SER A 79 -14.94 -11.47 -15.01
N LEU A 80 -14.01 -10.53 -14.88
CA LEU A 80 -14.23 -9.31 -14.13
C LEU A 80 -15.38 -8.50 -14.78
N PRO A 81 -16.37 -8.02 -14.02
CA PRO A 81 -17.50 -7.30 -14.59
C PRO A 81 -17.08 -5.92 -15.07
N GLU A 82 -17.73 -5.42 -16.14
CA GLU A 82 -17.57 -4.04 -16.57
C GLU A 82 -18.09 -3.08 -15.49
N PRO A 83 -17.35 -2.01 -15.12
CA PRO A 83 -17.79 -1.05 -14.11
C PRO A 83 -19.13 -0.38 -14.44
N ASN A 84 -20.15 -0.61 -13.60
CA ASN A 84 -21.44 0.07 -13.68
C ASN A 84 -22.11 0.08 -12.29
N GLN A 85 -21.72 1.05 -11.45
CA GLN A 85 -22.21 1.15 -10.07
C GLN A 85 -23.74 1.29 -9.99
N GLN A 86 -24.36 1.93 -10.99
CA GLN A 86 -25.83 2.05 -11.06
C GLN A 86 -26.52 0.70 -11.30
N ALA A 87 -25.84 -0.23 -11.98
CA ALA A 87 -26.30 -1.58 -12.20
C ALA A 87 -25.84 -2.57 -11.10
N GLY A 88 -25.15 -2.09 -10.07
CA GLY A 88 -24.69 -2.93 -8.95
C GLY A 88 -23.41 -3.70 -9.21
N THR A 89 -22.57 -3.23 -10.14
CA THR A 89 -21.27 -3.86 -10.47
C THR A 89 -20.17 -2.82 -10.47
N ASN A 90 -18.99 -3.15 -9.98
CA ASN A 90 -17.82 -2.30 -10.14
C ASN A 90 -16.54 -3.15 -10.14
N SER A 91 -15.51 -2.66 -10.79
CA SER A 91 -14.20 -3.31 -10.81
C SER A 91 -13.08 -2.29 -11.01
N LEU A 92 -11.94 -2.58 -10.40
CA LEU A 92 -10.72 -1.81 -10.52
C LEU A 92 -9.91 -2.35 -11.69
N SER A 93 -9.77 -1.55 -12.73
CA SER A 93 -8.89 -1.89 -13.84
C SER A 93 -7.42 -1.80 -13.40
N SER A 94 -6.58 -2.67 -13.94
CA SER A 94 -5.11 -2.58 -13.81
C SER A 94 -4.54 -2.87 -12.42
N VAL A 95 -5.30 -3.50 -11.52
CA VAL A 95 -4.69 -4.13 -10.34
C VAL A 95 -3.79 -5.26 -10.83
N PRO A 96 -2.49 -5.28 -10.48
CA PRO A 96 -1.61 -6.37 -10.88
C PRO A 96 -2.04 -7.72 -10.31
N ALA A 97 -1.77 -8.79 -11.05
CA ALA A 97 -1.99 -10.16 -10.63
C ALA A 97 -0.65 -10.90 -10.61
N TYR A 98 -0.28 -11.44 -9.45
CA TYR A 98 0.99 -12.09 -9.20
C TYR A 98 0.77 -13.52 -8.72
N ASP A 99 1.64 -14.42 -9.14
CA ASP A 99 1.78 -15.73 -8.50
C ASP A 99 2.53 -15.59 -7.16
N TRP A 100 2.49 -16.66 -6.38
CA TRP A 100 2.90 -16.66 -4.99
C TRP A 100 4.38 -16.35 -4.86
N SER A 101 4.73 -15.31 -4.09
CA SER A 101 6.13 -14.90 -3.86
C SER A 101 6.44 -14.83 -2.38
N TYR A 102 6.99 -15.92 -1.84
CA TYR A 102 7.48 -16.03 -0.45
C TYR A 102 6.44 -15.71 0.64
N GLY A 103 5.16 -15.79 0.31
CA GLY A 103 4.01 -15.65 1.21
C GLY A 103 2.81 -15.02 0.50
N CYS A 104 1.59 -15.52 0.72
CA CYS A 104 0.40 -14.93 0.08
C CYS A 104 0.16 -13.50 0.54
N SER A 105 0.33 -13.21 1.83
CA SER A 105 0.03 -11.90 2.40
C SER A 105 0.91 -10.77 1.84
N PRO A 106 2.25 -10.88 1.78
CA PRO A 106 3.05 -9.85 1.11
C PRO A 106 2.86 -9.88 -0.42
N THR A 107 2.47 -11.00 -1.02
CA THR A 107 2.13 -11.05 -2.46
C THR A 107 0.88 -10.22 -2.74
N SER A 108 -0.21 -10.42 -2.00
CA SER A 108 -1.43 -9.60 -2.10
C SER A 108 -1.12 -8.13 -1.80
N ALA A 109 -0.35 -7.85 -0.75
CA ALA A 109 0.06 -6.48 -0.42
C ALA A 109 0.80 -5.81 -1.59
N SER A 110 1.65 -6.57 -2.31
CA SER A 110 2.39 -6.05 -3.45
C SER A 110 1.51 -5.77 -4.66
N MET A 111 0.40 -6.48 -4.84
CA MET A 111 -0.61 -6.16 -5.87
C MET A 111 -1.26 -4.81 -5.55
N ILE A 112 -1.65 -4.59 -4.29
CA ILE A 112 -2.24 -3.31 -3.84
C ILE A 112 -1.24 -2.16 -3.99
N ALA A 113 0.00 -2.36 -3.51
CA ALA A 113 1.06 -1.36 -3.63
C ALA A 113 1.40 -1.06 -5.10
N GLY A 114 1.45 -2.07 -5.97
CA GLY A 114 1.66 -1.89 -7.40
C GLY A 114 0.51 -1.17 -8.10
N TYR A 115 -0.73 -1.40 -7.65
CA TYR A 115 -1.88 -0.63 -8.12
C TYR A 115 -1.77 0.84 -7.71
N TYR A 116 -1.43 1.14 -6.46
CA TYR A 116 -1.23 2.52 -6.02
C TYR A 116 -0.04 3.20 -6.72
N ASP A 117 1.06 2.47 -6.97
CA ASP A 117 2.22 2.96 -7.73
C ASP A 117 1.82 3.45 -9.13
N ALA A 118 0.92 2.70 -9.78
CA ALA A 118 0.37 3.04 -11.08
C ALA A 118 -0.75 4.10 -11.02
N ASN A 119 -1.31 4.40 -9.85
CA ASN A 119 -2.51 5.24 -9.67
C ASN A 119 -2.32 6.31 -8.59
N GLY A 120 -1.35 7.20 -8.80
CA GLY A 120 -1.21 8.44 -8.03
C GLY A 120 -0.21 8.40 -6.87
N TYR A 121 0.39 7.26 -6.56
CA TYR A 121 1.37 7.11 -5.48
C TYR A 121 2.69 6.50 -5.98
N PRO A 122 3.44 7.21 -6.85
CA PRO A 122 4.67 6.69 -7.46
C PRO A 122 5.77 6.36 -6.44
N ASN A 123 6.75 5.54 -6.82
CA ASN A 123 7.90 5.12 -5.98
C ASN A 123 7.55 4.16 -4.82
N LEU A 124 6.34 3.60 -4.82
CA LEU A 124 6.06 2.42 -4.00
C LEU A 124 6.87 1.22 -4.49
N TYR A 125 7.03 1.10 -5.81
CA TYR A 125 8.03 0.26 -6.43
C TYR A 125 9.26 1.11 -6.83
N THR A 126 10.46 0.66 -6.44
CA THR A 126 11.73 1.37 -6.70
C THR A 126 12.72 0.53 -7.51
N GLY A 127 12.22 -0.55 -8.11
CA GLY A 127 13.02 -1.49 -8.87
C GLY A 127 13.42 -0.98 -10.25
N ALA A 128 14.32 -1.68 -10.93
CA ALA A 128 14.82 -1.27 -12.25
C ALA A 128 13.98 -1.84 -13.41
N THR A 129 13.26 -2.94 -13.17
CA THR A 129 12.49 -3.64 -14.20
C THR A 129 11.39 -2.75 -14.79
N ASN A 130 11.11 -2.94 -16.08
CA ASN A 130 10.08 -2.21 -16.82
C ASN A 130 10.25 -0.67 -16.72
N GLY A 131 11.50 -0.21 -16.70
CA GLY A 131 11.82 1.22 -16.67
C GLY A 131 11.46 1.92 -15.35
N GLY A 132 11.34 1.16 -14.25
CA GLY A 132 10.95 1.68 -12.95
C GLY A 132 9.44 1.66 -12.69
N VAL A 133 8.64 1.10 -13.60
CA VAL A 133 7.19 0.96 -13.42
C VAL A 133 6.85 -0.46 -13.02
N MET A 134 6.07 -0.65 -11.94
CA MET A 134 5.69 -1.98 -11.49
C MET A 134 4.99 -2.78 -12.60
N PRO A 135 5.52 -3.95 -13.02
CA PRO A 135 4.87 -4.84 -13.97
C PRO A 135 3.50 -5.32 -13.50
N SER A 136 2.57 -5.56 -14.44
CA SER A 136 1.23 -6.09 -14.13
C SER A 136 1.22 -7.56 -13.69
N THR A 137 2.32 -8.29 -13.92
CA THR A 137 2.55 -9.66 -13.45
C THR A 137 3.99 -9.82 -12.98
N ASN A 138 4.25 -10.74 -12.06
CA ASN A 138 5.60 -11.01 -11.55
C ASN A 138 6.40 -12.00 -12.44
N ALA A 139 5.82 -12.44 -13.57
CA ALA A 139 6.46 -13.33 -14.54
C ALA A 139 7.83 -12.82 -15.05
N THR A 140 8.04 -11.50 -15.06
CA THR A 140 9.28 -10.89 -15.55
C THR A 140 10.51 -11.25 -14.71
N TRP A 141 10.33 -11.53 -13.42
CA TRP A 141 11.44 -11.89 -12.51
C TRP A 141 11.64 -13.41 -12.37
N GLY A 142 10.72 -14.20 -12.90
CA GLY A 142 10.68 -15.65 -12.75
C GLY A 142 9.60 -16.11 -11.78
N ALA A 143 9.30 -17.41 -11.81
CA ALA A 143 8.24 -17.99 -11.01
C ALA A 143 8.48 -17.77 -9.51
N GLY A 144 7.49 -17.19 -8.83
CA GLY A 144 7.52 -16.89 -7.41
C GLY A 144 8.52 -15.84 -6.96
N GLU A 145 9.03 -15.01 -7.88
CA GLU A 145 9.91 -13.88 -7.57
C GLU A 145 9.15 -12.56 -7.75
N ASN A 146 9.06 -11.76 -6.68
CA ASN A 146 8.53 -10.41 -6.75
C ASN A 146 9.31 -9.51 -5.78
N PRO A 147 10.16 -8.58 -6.27
CA PRO A 147 11.04 -7.76 -5.42
C PRO A 147 10.30 -6.79 -4.50
N LEU A 148 9.06 -6.40 -4.85
CA LEU A 148 8.20 -5.57 -4.01
C LEU A 148 7.62 -6.38 -2.85
N SER A 149 7.26 -7.63 -3.11
CA SER A 149 6.77 -8.59 -2.12
C SER A 149 7.90 -9.05 -1.18
N ALA A 150 8.99 -9.57 -1.73
CA ALA A 150 10.15 -10.09 -1.01
C ALA A 150 11.43 -9.84 -1.82
N SER A 151 12.33 -9.01 -1.30
CA SER A 151 13.58 -8.69 -1.98
C SER A 151 14.56 -9.87 -1.97
N LYS A 152 15.35 -10.03 -3.05
CA LYS A 152 16.31 -11.12 -3.19
C LYS A 152 17.53 -10.72 -4.00
N ASN A 153 18.72 -11.14 -3.56
CA ASN A 153 19.95 -10.88 -4.27
C ASN A 153 19.92 -11.44 -5.70
N GLY A 154 20.31 -10.62 -6.67
CA GLY A 154 20.30 -10.97 -8.09
C GLY A 154 18.95 -10.79 -8.78
N ILE A 155 17.88 -10.48 -8.05
CA ILE A 155 16.57 -10.12 -8.63
C ILE A 155 16.47 -8.61 -8.78
N ASP A 156 15.94 -8.17 -9.92
CA ASP A 156 15.61 -6.77 -10.19
C ASP A 156 16.79 -5.78 -10.01
N GLY A 157 17.99 -6.22 -10.38
CA GLY A 157 19.22 -5.41 -10.29
C GLY A 157 19.81 -5.31 -8.88
N ARG A 158 19.21 -5.95 -7.87
CA ARG A 158 19.75 -6.01 -6.51
C ARG A 158 21.08 -6.77 -6.47
N SER A 159 22.11 -6.18 -5.84
CA SER A 159 23.44 -6.79 -5.67
C SER A 159 23.80 -7.17 -4.23
N SER A 160 22.86 -7.03 -3.30
CA SER A 160 23.00 -7.35 -1.88
C SER A 160 21.91 -8.34 -1.45
N ARG A 161 22.09 -8.99 -0.30
CA ARG A 161 21.07 -9.84 0.31
C ARG A 161 19.77 -9.06 0.57
N GLY A 162 18.64 -9.70 0.36
CA GLY A 162 17.32 -9.19 0.67
C GLY A 162 16.54 -10.13 1.59
N HIS A 163 15.23 -9.89 1.70
CA HIS A 163 14.28 -10.68 2.46
C HIS A 163 14.47 -12.20 2.30
N VAL A 164 14.48 -12.67 1.06
CA VAL A 164 14.55 -14.11 0.76
C VAL A 164 15.87 -14.70 1.23
N ASP A 165 16.98 -13.99 1.02
CA ASP A 165 18.30 -14.47 1.44
C ASP A 165 18.42 -14.57 2.96
N ASP A 166 17.78 -13.65 3.68
CA ASP A 166 17.90 -13.55 5.13
C ASP A 166 16.96 -14.49 5.87
N TYR A 167 15.73 -14.68 5.37
CA TYR A 167 14.67 -15.35 6.13
C TYR A 167 14.24 -16.70 5.56
N TRP A 168 14.31 -16.91 4.24
CA TRP A 168 13.66 -18.06 3.63
C TRP A 168 14.58 -19.29 3.50
N LEU A 169 14.06 -20.45 3.91
CA LEU A 169 14.62 -21.78 3.66
C LEU A 169 13.68 -22.64 2.79
N ALA A 170 12.42 -22.78 3.21
CA ALA A 170 11.40 -23.58 2.53
C ALA A 170 10.03 -23.31 3.15
N TYR A 171 8.94 -23.49 2.41
CA TYR A 171 7.59 -23.29 2.93
C TYR A 171 7.36 -23.99 4.28
N ASN A 172 6.79 -23.23 5.23
CA ASN A 172 6.43 -23.67 6.58
C ASN A 172 7.63 -24.13 7.45
N ASN A 173 8.84 -23.71 7.10
CA ASN A 173 10.02 -23.92 7.94
C ASN A 173 9.96 -23.05 9.20
N VAL A 174 10.40 -23.62 10.32
CA VAL A 174 10.47 -23.01 11.66
C VAL A 174 11.86 -23.15 12.28
N SER A 175 12.88 -23.30 11.44
CA SER A 175 14.29 -23.34 11.84
C SER A 175 14.81 -21.91 11.98
N ASN A 176 16.05 -21.76 12.45
CA ASN A 176 16.65 -20.44 12.50
C ASN A 176 16.70 -19.80 11.11
N ASP A 177 16.31 -18.52 11.02
CA ASP A 177 16.37 -17.74 9.80
C ASP A 177 17.84 -17.70 9.31
N PRO A 178 18.09 -17.88 7.99
CA PRO A 178 19.42 -17.97 7.40
C PRO A 178 20.44 -16.94 7.91
N PHE A 179 20.06 -15.68 8.14
CA PHE A 179 21.00 -14.64 8.56
C PHE A 179 21.52 -14.84 10.00
N TYR A 180 20.78 -15.51 10.89
CA TYR A 180 21.16 -15.62 12.31
C TYR A 180 22.50 -16.31 12.51
N GLY A 181 23.46 -15.53 13.00
CA GLY A 181 24.82 -16.02 13.27
C GLY A 181 25.69 -16.20 12.02
N ASN A 182 25.18 -15.87 10.82
CA ASN A 182 25.89 -16.07 9.56
C ASN A 182 26.29 -14.74 8.89
N TRP A 183 25.41 -13.73 8.87
CA TRP A 183 25.71 -12.39 8.34
C TRP A 183 24.83 -11.31 8.98
N ALA A 184 25.12 -10.05 8.67
CA ALA A 184 24.28 -8.93 9.08
C ALA A 184 22.98 -8.91 8.28
N GLU A 185 21.86 -8.77 8.99
CA GLU A 185 20.53 -8.58 8.40
C GLU A 185 20.51 -7.38 7.45
N HIS A 186 19.82 -7.49 6.33
CA HIS A 186 19.62 -6.40 5.39
C HIS A 186 18.68 -5.33 5.97
N ALA A 187 18.77 -4.11 5.40
CA ALA A 187 17.82 -3.06 5.73
C ALA A 187 16.45 -3.39 5.09
N ARG A 188 15.38 -3.27 5.87
CA ARG A 188 14.01 -3.56 5.42
C ARG A 188 13.64 -2.72 4.21
N ASP A 189 13.23 -3.37 3.12
CA ASP A 189 12.94 -2.68 1.86
C ASP A 189 11.78 -3.28 1.05
N SER A 190 11.29 -4.46 1.45
CA SER A 190 10.13 -5.13 0.84
C SER A 190 8.93 -5.19 1.78
N LEU A 191 7.75 -5.52 1.24
CA LEU A 191 6.55 -5.73 2.05
C LEU A 191 6.72 -6.88 3.05
N GLY A 192 7.36 -7.98 2.64
CA GLY A 192 7.67 -9.11 3.52
C GLY A 192 8.47 -8.70 4.75
N ASP A 193 9.43 -7.78 4.62
CA ASP A 193 10.23 -7.28 5.75
C ASP A 193 9.39 -6.49 6.75
N HIS A 194 8.48 -5.67 6.24
CA HIS A 194 7.65 -4.80 7.05
C HIS A 194 6.50 -5.58 7.68
N MET A 195 5.94 -6.55 6.97
CA MET A 195 4.89 -7.48 7.45
C MET A 195 5.43 -8.63 8.31
N LYS A 196 6.76 -8.77 8.44
CA LYS A 196 7.43 -9.85 9.21
C LYS A 196 7.20 -11.25 8.65
N THR A 197 6.94 -11.34 7.36
CA THR A 197 6.73 -12.63 6.70
C THR A 197 7.98 -13.48 6.80
N SER A 198 7.85 -14.78 7.09
CA SER A 198 8.97 -15.74 7.17
C SER A 198 10.00 -15.47 8.28
N GLN A 199 9.81 -14.48 9.16
CA GLN A 199 10.79 -14.14 10.19
C GLN A 199 10.54 -14.97 11.46
N TRP A 200 11.10 -16.17 11.53
CA TRP A 200 10.83 -17.12 12.60
C TRP A 200 11.43 -16.69 13.93
N ASN A 201 12.72 -16.35 13.98
CA ASN A 201 13.42 -16.17 15.25
C ASN A 201 12.91 -14.97 16.06
N ASN A 202 12.52 -13.89 15.38
CA ASN A 202 12.08 -12.65 16.03
C ASN A 202 10.56 -12.59 16.24
N TYR A 203 9.78 -13.23 15.36
CA TYR A 203 8.34 -12.99 15.26
C TYR A 203 7.50 -14.28 15.24
N SER A 204 8.15 -15.45 15.28
CA SER A 204 7.50 -16.77 15.24
C SER A 204 6.59 -16.93 14.02
N ASN A 205 6.98 -16.33 12.90
CA ASN A 205 6.35 -16.52 11.60
C ASN A 205 7.17 -17.54 10.82
N ALA A 206 6.61 -18.72 10.60
CA ALA A 206 7.21 -19.73 9.73
C ALA A 206 7.36 -19.18 8.30
N ASP A 207 8.25 -19.77 7.52
CA ASP A 207 8.47 -19.41 6.12
C ASP A 207 7.17 -19.38 5.32
N GLY A 208 6.85 -18.19 4.78
CA GLY A 208 5.66 -17.93 3.98
C GLY A 208 4.44 -17.50 4.77
N SER A 209 4.57 -17.34 6.09
CA SER A 209 3.47 -16.93 6.98
C SER A 209 3.61 -15.50 7.50
N THR A 210 2.48 -14.84 7.70
CA THR A 210 2.34 -13.49 8.27
C THR A 210 1.31 -13.51 9.40
N ALA A 211 1.53 -12.72 10.45
CA ALA A 211 0.59 -12.58 11.56
C ALA A 211 -0.26 -11.31 11.42
N PHE A 212 -1.54 -11.40 11.78
CA PHE A 212 -2.51 -10.31 11.79
C PHE A 212 -3.29 -10.30 13.10
N TYR A 213 -3.68 -9.13 13.56
CA TYR A 213 -4.45 -8.95 14.79
C TYR A 213 -5.82 -8.34 14.50
N THR A 214 -6.84 -8.85 15.17
CA THR A 214 -8.21 -8.29 15.13
C THR A 214 -8.83 -8.39 16.52
N TRP A 215 -9.89 -7.63 16.80
CA TRP A 215 -10.67 -7.86 18.00
C TRP A 215 -11.32 -9.26 17.97
N THR A 216 -11.26 -10.01 19.07
CA THR A 216 -11.76 -11.38 19.14
C THR A 216 -13.28 -11.47 18.96
N SER A 217 -14.02 -10.59 19.64
CA SER A 217 -15.48 -10.64 19.71
C SER A 217 -16.15 -9.29 19.46
N SER A 218 -15.38 -8.27 19.08
CA SER A 218 -15.90 -6.93 18.77
C SER A 218 -15.97 -6.75 17.26
N PRO A 219 -17.05 -6.16 16.72
CA PRO A 219 -17.10 -5.78 15.32
C PRO A 219 -16.25 -4.55 14.99
N ALA A 220 -15.68 -3.88 16.00
CA ALA A 220 -14.89 -2.66 15.80
C ALA A 220 -13.66 -2.90 14.90
N GLN A 221 -13.23 -1.84 14.23
CA GLN A 221 -11.94 -1.79 13.56
C GLN A 221 -10.83 -1.82 14.64
N LEU A 222 -9.80 -2.64 14.44
CA LEU A 222 -8.55 -2.51 15.18
C LEU A 222 -7.65 -1.56 14.40
N THR A 223 -7.59 -0.30 14.80
CA THR A 223 -6.83 0.71 14.06
C THR A 223 -5.34 0.61 14.37
N CYS A 224 -4.50 1.09 13.46
CA CYS A 224 -3.06 1.18 13.71
C CYS A 224 -2.73 2.19 14.83
N GLN A 225 -3.63 3.12 15.14
CA GLN A 225 -3.51 3.96 16.33
C GLN A 225 -3.71 3.14 17.61
N ASP A 226 -4.70 2.25 17.64
CA ASP A 226 -4.91 1.32 18.76
C ASP A 226 -3.67 0.43 18.97
N MET A 227 -3.17 -0.16 17.88
CA MET A 227 -2.03 -1.09 17.93
C MET A 227 -0.73 -0.46 18.43
N ALA A 228 -0.52 0.85 18.25
CA ALA A 228 0.75 1.53 18.55
C ALA A 228 1.17 1.43 20.03
N GLY A 229 0.22 1.33 20.95
CA GLY A 229 0.46 1.19 22.39
C GLY A 229 0.16 -0.19 22.97
N MET A 230 -0.23 -1.16 22.14
CA MET A 230 -0.71 -2.47 22.57
C MET A 230 0.43 -3.49 22.68
N LEU A 231 0.38 -4.32 23.73
CA LEU A 231 1.32 -5.40 24.00
C LEU A 231 0.58 -6.74 24.12
N ASP A 232 1.16 -7.80 23.52
CA ASP A 232 0.61 -9.16 23.54
C ASP A 232 0.90 -9.95 24.83
N ASN A 233 0.56 -11.24 24.81
CA ASN A 233 0.78 -12.20 25.92
C ASN A 233 2.25 -12.27 26.39
N ASN A 234 3.20 -11.97 25.50
CA ASN A 234 4.64 -12.05 25.73
C ASN A 234 5.28 -10.67 25.91
N ASN A 235 4.47 -9.62 26.09
CA ASN A 235 4.90 -8.23 26.22
C ASN A 235 5.60 -7.69 24.96
N ASN A 236 5.31 -8.28 23.79
CA ASN A 236 5.77 -7.77 22.50
C ASN A 236 4.77 -6.75 21.96
N SER A 237 5.27 -5.70 21.32
CA SER A 237 4.43 -4.67 20.73
C SER A 237 3.68 -5.19 19.50
N ILE A 238 2.35 -4.97 19.46
CA ILE A 238 1.51 -5.40 18.34
C ILE A 238 1.90 -4.69 17.04
N SER A 239 2.20 -3.40 17.11
CA SER A 239 2.65 -2.61 15.95
C SER A 239 3.95 -3.12 15.30
N ASN A 240 4.75 -3.91 16.03
CA ASN A 240 5.96 -4.52 15.51
C ASN A 240 5.73 -5.92 14.89
N GLN A 241 4.55 -6.50 15.06
CA GLN A 241 4.22 -7.88 14.68
C GLN A 241 3.13 -8.00 13.61
N ASP A 242 2.22 -7.03 13.58
CA ASP A 242 1.01 -7.08 12.76
C ASP A 242 1.29 -6.76 11.28
N GLY A 243 0.77 -7.60 10.38
CA GLY A 243 0.93 -7.46 8.94
C GLY A 243 0.25 -6.21 8.37
N THR A 244 -0.89 -5.78 8.91
CA THR A 244 -1.58 -4.55 8.48
C THR A 244 -0.76 -3.32 8.85
N TYR A 245 -0.27 -3.27 10.11
CA TYR A 245 0.66 -2.23 10.56
C TYR A 245 1.97 -2.27 9.77
N GLY A 246 2.45 -3.47 9.43
CA GLY A 246 3.58 -3.69 8.54
C GLY A 246 3.40 -3.00 7.19
N THR A 247 2.26 -3.17 6.53
CA THR A 247 1.96 -2.48 5.27
C THR A 247 2.00 -0.95 5.43
N LYS A 248 1.48 -0.40 6.54
CA LYS A 248 1.63 1.03 6.86
C LYS A 248 3.08 1.45 6.98
N LEU A 249 3.91 0.67 7.68
CA LEU A 249 5.33 0.97 7.83
C LEU A 249 6.08 0.88 6.50
N PHE A 250 5.69 -0.04 5.61
CA PHE A 250 6.22 -0.09 4.26
C PHE A 250 5.90 1.21 3.51
N TYR A 251 4.65 1.66 3.50
CA TYR A 251 4.27 2.93 2.87
C TYR A 251 5.02 4.13 3.46
N ALA A 252 5.17 4.19 4.78
CA ALA A 252 6.00 5.21 5.44
C ALA A 252 7.47 5.15 4.99
N SER A 253 8.03 3.96 4.79
CA SER A 253 9.39 3.80 4.24
C SER A 253 9.53 4.33 2.81
N ARG A 254 8.42 4.46 2.08
CA ARG A 254 8.32 5.06 0.75
C ARG A 254 7.94 6.54 0.77
N GLY A 255 7.93 7.16 1.95
CA GLY A 255 7.59 8.57 2.11
C GLY A 255 6.10 8.84 2.07
N TYR A 256 5.24 7.84 2.27
CA TYR A 256 3.80 8.05 2.32
C TYR A 256 3.23 7.96 3.74
N ASN A 257 2.41 8.94 4.10
CA ASN A 257 1.53 8.82 5.24
C ASN A 257 0.33 7.93 4.90
N THR A 258 -0.32 7.38 5.93
CA THR A 258 -1.56 6.58 5.75
C THR A 258 -2.75 7.34 6.32
N SER A 259 -3.77 7.61 5.50
CA SER A 259 -5.02 8.23 5.91
C SER A 259 -5.91 7.29 6.73
N THR A 260 -5.89 6.01 6.38
CA THR A 260 -6.65 4.94 7.04
C THR A 260 -5.76 3.73 7.24
N CYS A 261 -5.83 3.09 8.42
CA CYS A 261 -5.07 1.88 8.72
C CYS A 261 -5.79 1.07 9.79
N TYR A 262 -6.39 -0.06 9.42
CA TYR A 262 -7.06 -0.97 10.36
C TYR A 262 -7.20 -2.41 9.82
N ALA A 263 -7.37 -3.35 10.74
CA ALA A 263 -7.82 -4.71 10.45
C ALA A 263 -9.20 -4.95 11.09
N GLN A 264 -10.06 -5.72 10.44
CA GLN A 264 -11.41 -5.97 10.94
C GLN A 264 -11.92 -7.37 10.53
N ARG A 265 -12.62 -8.04 11.44
CA ARG A 265 -13.35 -9.27 11.13
C ARG A 265 -14.53 -8.95 10.20
N THR A 266 -14.82 -9.85 9.27
CA THR A 266 -15.98 -9.70 8.38
C THR A 266 -17.28 -10.03 9.10
N ASP A 267 -18.39 -9.51 8.59
CA ASP A 267 -19.73 -9.64 9.17
C ASP A 267 -20.24 -11.08 9.29
N ASN A 268 -19.74 -12.00 8.45
CA ASN A 268 -19.99 -13.45 8.58
C ASN A 268 -19.26 -14.10 9.76
N ASN A 269 -18.23 -13.45 10.33
CA ASN A 269 -17.50 -13.92 11.51
C ASN A 269 -17.93 -13.21 12.79
N VAL A 270 -18.21 -11.91 12.72
CA VAL A 270 -18.66 -11.09 13.85
C VAL A 270 -19.76 -10.15 13.37
N ALA A 271 -20.96 -10.28 13.93
CA ALA A 271 -22.11 -9.46 13.52
C ALA A 271 -21.79 -7.96 13.66
N GLY A 272 -21.97 -7.22 12.56
CA GLY A 272 -21.62 -5.80 12.46
C GLY A 272 -20.16 -5.51 12.08
N GLY A 273 -19.36 -6.55 11.81
CA GLY A 273 -18.02 -6.43 11.23
C GLY A 273 -18.04 -5.91 9.79
N PHE A 274 -16.88 -5.92 9.14
CA PHE A 274 -16.73 -5.42 7.77
C PHE A 274 -17.66 -6.19 6.83
N SER A 275 -18.54 -5.48 6.13
CA SER A 275 -19.65 -6.06 5.36
C SER A 275 -19.41 -6.01 3.85
N PHE A 276 -20.27 -6.67 3.08
CA PHE A 276 -20.25 -6.54 1.62
C PHE A 276 -20.47 -5.09 1.17
N ALA A 277 -21.27 -4.32 1.91
CA ALA A 277 -21.48 -2.91 1.61
C ALA A 277 -20.20 -2.08 1.84
N ASP A 278 -19.41 -2.40 2.87
CA ASP A 278 -18.13 -1.75 3.12
C ASP A 278 -17.11 -2.13 2.04
N TYR A 279 -17.07 -3.41 1.63
CA TYR A 279 -16.24 -3.86 0.51
C TYR A 279 -16.57 -3.10 -0.78
N LYS A 280 -17.86 -2.95 -1.10
CA LYS A 280 -18.30 -2.15 -2.25
C LYS A 280 -17.84 -0.71 -2.14
N ALA A 281 -17.95 -0.10 -0.96
CA ALA A 281 -17.53 1.28 -0.75
C ALA A 281 -16.02 1.46 -1.01
N GLU A 282 -15.19 0.48 -0.63
CA GLU A 282 -13.76 0.51 -0.95
C GLU A 282 -13.50 0.44 -2.47
N ILE A 283 -14.12 -0.53 -3.16
CA ILE A 283 -13.98 -0.66 -4.61
C ILE A 283 -14.53 0.58 -5.34
N ASP A 284 -15.64 1.15 -4.88
CA ASP A 284 -16.24 2.37 -5.44
C ASP A 284 -15.36 3.61 -5.22
N ALA A 285 -14.58 3.63 -4.14
CA ALA A 285 -13.57 4.65 -3.86
C ALA A 285 -12.24 4.42 -4.61
N GLY A 286 -12.12 3.35 -5.39
CA GLY A 286 -10.90 3.03 -6.14
C GLY A 286 -9.86 2.26 -5.34
N ASN A 287 -10.22 1.69 -4.17
CA ASN A 287 -9.30 0.99 -3.28
C ASN A 287 -9.42 -0.53 -3.41
N PRO A 288 -8.35 -1.25 -3.82
CA PRO A 288 -8.31 -2.70 -3.69
C PRO A 288 -8.29 -3.11 -2.21
N VAL A 289 -8.88 -4.26 -1.89
CA VAL A 289 -9.02 -4.72 -0.49
C VAL A 289 -8.16 -5.94 -0.24
N MET A 290 -7.34 -5.94 0.81
CA MET A 290 -6.67 -7.16 1.26
C MET A 290 -7.68 -8.06 1.99
N LEU A 291 -8.09 -9.13 1.33
CA LEU A 291 -9.08 -10.09 1.82
C LEU A 291 -8.38 -11.30 2.45
N HIS A 292 -8.83 -11.71 3.64
CA HIS A 292 -8.34 -12.90 4.31
C HIS A 292 -9.43 -13.98 4.36
N VAL A 293 -9.07 -15.18 3.93
CA VAL A 293 -9.80 -16.43 4.24
C VAL A 293 -8.99 -17.24 5.25
N GLN A 294 -9.57 -18.29 5.85
CA GLN A 294 -8.90 -19.14 6.84
C GLN A 294 -7.72 -19.92 6.22
N GLY A 295 -6.56 -19.26 6.13
CA GLY A 295 -5.31 -19.85 5.64
C GLY A 295 -4.75 -19.23 4.38
N HIS A 296 -5.37 -18.18 3.85
CA HIS A 296 -4.87 -17.52 2.65
C HIS A 296 -5.28 -16.03 2.58
N THR A 297 -4.48 -15.23 1.87
CA THR A 297 -4.71 -13.79 1.66
C THR A 297 -4.76 -13.51 0.17
N MET A 298 -5.70 -12.66 -0.25
CA MET A 298 -6.02 -12.34 -1.64
C MET A 298 -6.23 -10.83 -1.79
N THR A 299 -6.25 -10.34 -3.02
CA THR A 299 -6.54 -8.93 -3.31
C THR A 299 -7.89 -8.80 -3.99
N GLY A 300 -8.87 -8.23 -3.32
CA GLY A 300 -10.19 -7.90 -3.86
C GLY A 300 -10.12 -6.73 -4.82
N VAL A 301 -10.73 -6.89 -5.99
CA VAL A 301 -10.63 -5.96 -7.14
C VAL A 301 -11.97 -5.59 -7.77
N GLY A 302 -13.08 -6.21 -7.33
CA GLY A 302 -14.39 -5.91 -7.89
C GLY A 302 -15.53 -6.61 -7.17
N TYR A 303 -16.77 -6.24 -7.52
CA TYR A 303 -17.99 -6.86 -7.01
C TYR A 303 -19.10 -6.95 -8.05
N ASP A 304 -20.07 -7.83 -7.76
CA ASP A 304 -21.38 -7.88 -8.38
C ASP A 304 -22.45 -8.11 -7.31
N ASP A 305 -23.45 -7.21 -7.24
CA ASP A 305 -24.59 -7.32 -6.32
C ASP A 305 -25.36 -8.62 -6.51
N ILE A 306 -25.39 -9.16 -7.73
CA ILE A 306 -26.02 -10.45 -8.03
C ILE A 306 -25.21 -11.55 -7.36
N GLY A 307 -25.80 -12.14 -6.32
CA GLY A 307 -25.16 -13.20 -5.55
C GLY A 307 -24.05 -12.72 -4.61
N SER A 308 -23.97 -11.40 -4.37
CA SER A 308 -22.98 -10.76 -3.50
C SER A 308 -21.57 -11.23 -3.81
N LYS A 309 -21.22 -11.24 -5.10
CA LYS A 309 -19.92 -11.74 -5.56
C LYS A 309 -18.83 -10.73 -5.29
N VAL A 310 -17.68 -11.25 -4.87
CA VAL A 310 -16.41 -10.53 -4.85
C VAL A 310 -15.47 -11.16 -5.86
N TYR A 311 -14.76 -10.30 -6.59
CA TYR A 311 -13.72 -10.68 -7.55
C TYR A 311 -12.35 -10.34 -6.97
N PHE A 312 -11.38 -11.23 -7.10
CA PHE A 312 -10.05 -11.09 -6.50
C PHE A 312 -8.95 -11.78 -7.30
N HIS A 313 -7.70 -11.36 -7.06
CA HIS A 313 -6.50 -12.09 -7.44
C HIS A 313 -6.01 -12.92 -6.25
N ASP A 314 -5.76 -14.21 -6.48
CA ASP A 314 -5.60 -15.20 -5.41
C ASP A 314 -4.15 -15.57 -5.11
N THR A 315 -3.17 -14.88 -5.68
CA THR A 315 -1.75 -15.17 -5.46
C THR A 315 -1.26 -16.54 -5.94
N TRP A 316 -2.03 -17.35 -6.66
CA TRP A 316 -1.56 -18.63 -7.22
C TRP A 316 -1.39 -18.58 -8.73
N ASP A 317 -2.10 -17.69 -9.41
CA ASP A 317 -1.94 -17.43 -10.84
C ASP A 317 -2.20 -15.94 -11.16
N TYR A 318 -2.39 -15.63 -12.45
CA TYR A 318 -2.61 -14.27 -12.95
C TYR A 318 -4.07 -14.00 -13.33
N ASP A 319 -4.97 -14.94 -13.08
CA ASP A 319 -6.38 -14.82 -13.40
C ASP A 319 -7.14 -14.07 -12.29
N THR A 320 -8.37 -13.70 -12.62
CA THR A 320 -9.34 -13.22 -11.63
C THR A 320 -10.18 -14.40 -11.19
N HIS A 321 -10.47 -14.49 -9.90
CA HIS A 321 -11.38 -15.47 -9.34
C HIS A 321 -12.54 -14.79 -8.61
N GLU A 322 -13.55 -15.58 -8.24
CA GLU A 322 -14.72 -15.08 -7.55
C GLU A 322 -15.15 -15.99 -6.40
N MET A 323 -15.82 -15.40 -5.41
CA MET A 323 -16.59 -16.12 -4.39
C MET A 323 -17.78 -15.27 -3.96
N THR A 324 -18.78 -15.89 -3.35
CA THR A 324 -19.85 -15.15 -2.67
C THR A 324 -19.34 -14.60 -1.33
N TRP A 325 -19.65 -13.34 -1.03
CA TRP A 325 -19.37 -12.71 0.26
C TRP A 325 -19.91 -13.55 1.43
N GLY A 326 -19.10 -13.70 2.46
CA GLY A 326 -19.33 -14.55 3.62
C GLY A 326 -19.16 -16.06 3.36
N GLY A 327 -18.85 -16.46 2.12
CA GLY A 327 -18.61 -17.85 1.72
C GLY A 327 -17.17 -18.31 1.94
N SER A 328 -16.74 -19.27 1.11
CA SER A 328 -15.39 -19.84 1.15
C SER A 328 -14.76 -19.94 -0.23
N TYR A 329 -13.43 -19.95 -0.26
CA TYR A 329 -12.61 -20.17 -1.44
C TYR A 329 -11.65 -21.33 -1.20
N SER A 330 -11.69 -22.36 -2.05
CA SER A 330 -10.93 -23.61 -1.85
C SER A 330 -11.10 -24.18 -0.42
N SER A 331 -12.34 -24.21 0.07
CA SER A 331 -12.75 -24.58 1.45
C SER A 331 -12.24 -23.71 2.60
N MET A 332 -11.60 -22.57 2.32
CA MET A 332 -11.19 -21.61 3.33
C MET A 332 -12.26 -20.54 3.48
N ASP A 333 -12.89 -20.47 4.65
CA ASP A 333 -13.96 -19.51 4.93
C ASP A 333 -13.42 -18.08 4.97
N GLN A 334 -14.17 -17.11 4.42
CA GLN A 334 -13.86 -15.70 4.56
C GLN A 334 -13.79 -15.31 6.04
N TYR A 335 -12.77 -14.54 6.43
CA TYR A 335 -12.38 -14.38 7.83
C TYR A 335 -12.25 -12.92 8.30
N ALA A 336 -11.50 -12.10 7.56
CA ALA A 336 -11.16 -10.72 7.95
C ALA A 336 -10.69 -9.90 6.73
N VAL A 337 -10.50 -8.60 6.92
CA VAL A 337 -9.84 -7.70 5.95
C VAL A 337 -8.75 -6.88 6.63
N SER A 338 -7.77 -6.45 5.83
CA SER A 338 -6.78 -5.44 6.19
C SER A 338 -6.92 -4.25 5.26
N ILE A 339 -7.07 -3.05 5.82
CA ILE A 339 -7.27 -1.81 5.08
C ILE A 339 -6.15 -0.84 5.43
N VAL A 340 -5.38 -0.43 4.42
CA VAL A 340 -4.34 0.61 4.56
C VAL A 340 -4.42 1.52 3.34
N HIS A 341 -4.96 2.72 3.54
CA HIS A 341 -5.02 3.74 2.50
C HIS A 341 -3.84 4.68 2.66
N LEU A 342 -3.19 4.97 1.55
CA LEU A 342 -2.25 6.07 1.46
C LEU A 342 -3.02 7.37 1.67
N GLY A 343 -2.42 8.29 2.43
CA GLY A 343 -2.90 9.66 2.45
C GLY A 343 -2.46 10.34 1.16
N ASP A 344 -3.34 11.15 0.59
CA ASP A 344 -2.92 12.07 -0.46
C ASP A 344 -1.77 12.92 0.08
N PRO A 345 -0.67 13.09 -0.69
CA PRO A 345 0.30 14.11 -0.38
C PRO A 345 -0.42 15.44 -0.19
N LEU A 346 0.00 16.21 0.82
CA LEU A 346 -0.62 17.48 1.10
C LEU A 346 -0.54 18.43 -0.12
N PRO A 347 -1.67 18.95 -0.63
CA PRO A 347 -1.65 19.86 -1.78
C PRO A 347 -0.95 21.20 -1.45
N PRO A 348 -0.82 22.11 -2.42
CA PRO A 348 -0.30 23.44 -2.16
C PRO A 348 -1.12 24.23 -1.13
N ALA A 349 -0.57 24.41 0.07
CA ALA A 349 -1.10 25.25 1.14
C ALA A 349 -0.03 25.49 2.22
N LYS A 350 -0.39 26.27 3.24
CA LYS A 350 0.39 26.40 4.48
C LYS A 350 -0.11 25.42 5.52
N TYR A 351 0.81 24.63 6.09
CA TYR A 351 0.54 23.58 7.07
C TYR A 351 1.28 23.87 8.37
N ASP A 352 0.52 23.88 9.44
CA ASP A 352 0.99 24.14 10.81
C ASP A 352 1.85 23.00 11.36
N ASP A 353 2.68 23.26 12.36
CA ASP A 353 3.44 22.23 13.08
C ASP A 353 2.54 21.21 13.79
N THR A 354 1.28 21.56 14.04
CA THR A 354 0.29 20.68 14.66
C THR A 354 -0.56 19.87 13.68
N HIS A 355 -0.31 20.00 12.36
CA HIS A 355 -1.05 19.22 11.37
C HIS A 355 -0.84 17.71 11.58
N ASP A 356 -1.91 16.93 11.44
CA ASP A 356 -1.93 15.47 11.63
C ASP A 356 -1.10 14.66 10.61
N ALA A 357 -0.57 15.32 9.58
CA ALA A 357 0.27 14.72 8.54
C ALA A 357 1.75 14.68 8.94
N TRP A 358 2.14 15.34 10.03
CA TRP A 358 3.50 15.21 10.56
C TRP A 358 3.70 13.85 11.21
N SER A 359 4.75 13.15 10.78
CA SER A 359 5.29 12.00 11.48
C SER A 359 6.53 12.40 12.28
N PHE A 360 6.72 11.80 13.45
CA PHE A 360 7.84 12.12 14.35
C PHE A 360 8.60 10.86 14.74
N SER A 361 9.93 10.97 14.71
CA SER A 361 10.85 9.98 15.29
C SER A 361 11.60 10.59 16.45
N GLY A 362 11.57 9.86 17.58
CA GLY A 362 12.00 10.38 18.87
C GLY A 362 11.03 11.41 19.44
N THR A 363 11.47 12.15 20.46
CA THR A 363 10.66 13.16 21.14
C THR A 363 10.73 14.51 20.44
N TRP A 364 9.55 14.98 19.99
CA TRP A 364 9.27 16.36 19.63
C TRP A 364 8.19 16.90 20.57
N THR A 365 8.38 18.09 21.11
CA THR A 365 7.47 18.69 22.07
C THR A 365 6.82 19.92 21.45
N GLY A 366 5.52 19.83 21.18
CA GLY A 366 4.70 20.97 20.79
C GLY A 366 4.43 21.87 21.99
N ILE A 367 4.56 23.18 21.81
CA ILE A 367 4.21 24.17 22.84
C ILE A 367 3.49 25.37 22.23
N PRO A 368 2.58 26.00 23.00
CA PRO A 368 2.00 27.27 22.60
C PRO A 368 3.04 28.39 22.71
N ILE A 369 3.18 29.22 21.68
CA ILE A 369 4.06 30.37 21.64
C ILE A 369 3.49 31.48 20.76
N THR A 370 3.21 32.64 21.36
CA THR A 370 2.67 33.77 20.60
C THR A 370 3.68 34.31 19.59
N GLY A 371 3.27 34.44 18.33
CA GLY A 371 4.08 34.95 17.23
C GLY A 371 4.53 33.89 16.22
N ALA A 372 4.43 32.61 16.58
CA ALA A 372 4.48 31.51 15.64
C ALA A 372 3.16 31.40 14.86
N TYR A 373 3.13 30.64 13.77
CA TYR A 373 1.91 30.39 13.00
C TYR A 373 0.95 29.60 13.88
N ASN A 374 -0.32 30.03 13.91
CA ASN A 374 -1.34 29.60 14.88
C ASN A 374 -0.90 29.58 16.36
N ASP A 375 0.11 30.37 16.71
CA ASP A 375 0.71 30.44 18.04
C ASP A 375 1.21 29.08 18.59
N THR A 376 1.71 28.18 17.73
CA THR A 376 2.31 26.89 18.11
C THR A 376 3.64 26.66 17.39
N PHE A 377 4.50 25.80 17.97
CA PHE A 377 5.65 25.21 17.27
C PHE A 377 6.10 23.91 17.97
N HIS A 378 6.74 23.01 17.21
CA HIS A 378 7.34 21.80 17.75
C HIS A 378 8.86 21.93 17.80
N TYR A 379 9.46 21.50 18.91
CA TYR A 379 10.91 21.49 19.07
C TYR A 379 11.46 20.14 19.50
N SER A 380 12.73 19.92 19.22
CA SER A 380 13.50 18.79 19.74
C SER A 380 14.82 19.22 20.36
N THR A 381 15.22 18.50 21.40
CA THR A 381 16.49 18.67 22.15
C THR A 381 17.45 17.51 21.96
N THR A 382 17.04 16.44 21.25
CA THR A 382 17.84 15.22 21.10
C THR A 382 18.30 15.07 19.66
N THR A 383 19.62 15.00 19.45
CA THR A 383 20.22 14.79 18.13
C THR A 383 19.76 13.45 17.55
N GLY A 384 19.43 13.43 16.26
CA GLY A 384 18.92 12.26 15.55
C GLY A 384 17.39 12.16 15.50
N ASN A 385 16.67 12.89 16.36
CA ASN A 385 15.21 13.00 16.24
C ASN A 385 14.86 13.73 14.93
N TYR A 386 13.77 13.32 14.30
CA TYR A 386 13.29 13.96 13.07
C TYR A 386 11.78 14.10 13.02
N ALA A 387 11.31 15.10 12.29
CA ALA A 387 9.92 15.28 11.88
C ALA A 387 9.85 15.15 10.36
N GLU A 388 8.79 14.56 9.83
CA GLU A 388 8.66 14.26 8.40
C GLU A 388 7.22 14.44 7.90
N ILE A 389 7.08 14.98 6.70
CA ILE A 389 5.80 15.26 6.06
C ILE A 389 5.91 15.13 4.54
N THR A 390 4.82 14.74 3.89
CA THR A 390 4.75 14.53 2.44
C THR A 390 3.73 15.46 1.81
N PHE A 391 4.13 16.10 0.72
CA PHE A 391 3.34 17.11 0.01
C PHE A 391 3.43 16.90 -1.50
N ASP A 392 2.44 17.40 -2.25
CA ASP A 392 2.49 17.52 -3.70
C ASP A 392 2.60 19.01 -4.06
N GLY A 393 3.72 19.40 -4.64
CA GLY A 393 4.00 20.80 -4.97
C GLY A 393 5.41 21.02 -5.51
N GLU A 394 5.63 22.18 -6.10
CA GLU A 394 6.87 22.49 -6.82
C GLU A 394 8.00 23.02 -5.94
N GLN A 395 7.65 23.48 -4.75
CA GLN A 395 8.60 24.04 -3.79
C GLN A 395 7.99 23.98 -2.39
N VAL A 396 8.85 23.81 -1.39
CA VAL A 396 8.50 23.93 0.02
C VAL A 396 9.30 25.03 0.71
N THR A 397 8.60 25.82 1.53
CA THR A 397 9.14 26.83 2.43
C THR A 397 8.94 26.39 3.88
N LEU A 398 10.03 26.22 4.62
CA LEU A 398 10.02 26.00 6.06
C LEU A 398 9.89 27.33 6.80
N VAL A 399 9.00 27.40 7.78
CA VAL A 399 8.87 28.50 8.73
C VAL A 399 9.45 28.07 10.08
N TYR A 400 10.26 28.93 10.69
CA TYR A 400 10.94 28.67 11.95
C TYR A 400 11.22 29.96 12.75
N THR A 401 11.69 29.80 13.98
CA THR A 401 11.93 30.84 14.99
C THR A 401 13.37 30.79 15.55
N PRO A 402 14.35 31.45 14.89
CA PRO A 402 15.72 31.48 15.37
C PRO A 402 15.88 32.27 16.68
N THR A 403 16.78 31.80 17.54
CA THR A 403 17.17 32.46 18.81
C THR A 403 18.46 31.85 19.37
N SER A 404 18.92 32.37 20.50
CA SER A 404 20.29 32.16 21.01
C SER A 404 20.62 30.74 21.48
N ASN A 405 19.62 29.89 21.72
CA ASN A 405 19.81 28.50 22.17
C ASN A 405 19.53 27.47 21.07
N ARG A 406 19.46 27.89 19.80
CA ARG A 406 19.16 27.02 18.67
C ARG A 406 20.39 26.28 18.14
N GLY A 407 20.15 25.11 17.54
CA GLY A 407 21.14 24.24 16.90
C GLY A 407 21.05 24.26 15.37
N ILE A 408 21.52 23.18 14.77
CA ILE A 408 21.50 22.94 13.33
C ILE A 408 20.40 21.93 12.99
N MET A 409 19.47 22.35 12.14
CA MET A 409 18.46 21.47 11.53
C MET A 409 18.96 20.99 10.17
N GLY A 410 19.09 19.67 9.99
CA GLY A 410 19.31 19.07 8.68
C GLY A 410 17.99 18.98 7.94
N ILE A 411 17.90 19.55 6.75
CA ILE A 411 16.71 19.52 5.90
C ILE A 411 16.97 18.57 4.75
N TYR A 412 16.14 17.54 4.66
CA TYR A 412 16.20 16.51 3.64
C TYR A 412 14.93 16.60 2.78
N ILE A 413 15.11 16.48 1.46
CA ILE A 413 14.02 16.33 0.50
C ILE A 413 14.26 15.02 -0.24
N ASP A 414 13.25 14.16 -0.28
CA ASP A 414 13.28 12.86 -0.94
C ASP A 414 14.48 11.99 -0.50
N GLY A 415 14.77 12.03 0.80
CA GLY A 415 15.87 11.30 1.44
C GLY A 415 17.26 11.92 1.27
N ALA A 416 17.43 12.93 0.43
CA ALA A 416 18.71 13.61 0.21
C ALA A 416 18.84 14.87 1.10
N LEU A 417 20.00 15.07 1.74
CA LEU A 417 20.27 16.30 2.50
C LEU A 417 20.41 17.47 1.52
N VAL A 418 19.48 18.43 1.58
CA VAL A 418 19.49 19.62 0.72
C VAL A 418 20.02 20.87 1.43
N HIS A 419 19.90 20.95 2.76
CA HIS A 419 20.37 22.10 3.52
C HIS A 419 20.71 21.76 4.98
N SER A 420 21.64 22.51 5.58
CA SER A 420 21.94 22.50 7.01
C SER A 420 21.65 23.88 7.58
N LEU A 421 20.44 24.04 8.13
CA LEU A 421 19.93 25.31 8.61
C LEU A 421 20.46 25.60 10.02
N ASN A 422 21.28 26.64 10.14
CA ASN A 422 21.67 27.16 11.46
C ASN A 422 20.57 28.08 12.00
N GLN A 423 19.83 27.60 13.01
CA GLN A 423 18.74 28.36 13.60
C GLN A 423 19.21 29.33 14.70
N TYR A 424 20.51 29.44 14.97
CA TYR A 424 21.03 30.40 15.93
C TYR A 424 20.84 31.85 15.47
N ALA A 425 20.32 32.70 16.37
CA ALA A 425 20.37 34.15 16.25
C ALA A 425 20.57 34.81 17.62
N SER A 426 21.19 36.00 17.66
CA SER A 426 21.41 36.74 18.90
C SER A 426 20.11 37.27 19.54
N SER A 427 19.03 37.34 18.77
CA SER A 427 17.71 37.78 19.19
C SER A 427 16.64 36.86 18.62
N LEU A 428 15.53 36.70 19.35
CA LEU A 428 14.35 35.99 18.90
C LEU A 428 13.74 36.69 17.67
N ALA A 429 13.48 35.94 16.61
CA ALA A 429 12.71 36.39 15.46
C ALA A 429 11.73 35.28 15.06
N PHE A 430 10.45 35.60 14.93
CA PHE A 430 9.43 34.66 14.45
C PHE A 430 9.29 34.71 12.93
N GLN A 431 8.60 33.72 12.36
CA GLN A 431 8.22 33.67 10.94
C GLN A 431 9.42 33.80 10.00
N GLN A 432 10.61 33.33 10.41
CA GLN A 432 11.76 33.28 9.50
C GLN A 432 11.57 32.09 8.57
N THR A 433 12.05 32.23 7.33
CA THR A 433 11.81 31.24 6.30
C THR A 433 13.10 30.70 5.71
N TRP A 434 13.04 29.44 5.28
CA TRP A 434 13.97 28.83 4.36
C TRP A 434 13.16 28.21 3.23
N THR A 435 13.53 28.47 1.98
CA THR A 435 12.82 27.96 0.82
C THR A 435 13.73 27.05 0.02
N SER A 436 13.21 25.90 -0.38
CA SER A 436 13.90 24.92 -1.23
C SER A 436 14.14 25.46 -2.65
N ASN A 437 15.03 24.81 -3.41
CA ASN A 437 15.04 24.99 -4.86
C ASN A 437 13.74 24.40 -5.47
N ALA A 438 13.44 24.74 -6.72
CA ALA A 438 12.35 24.10 -7.45
C ALA A 438 12.56 22.57 -7.51
N LEU A 439 11.52 21.82 -7.15
CA LEU A 439 11.50 20.37 -7.05
C LEU A 439 10.84 19.72 -8.28
N GLY A 440 10.01 20.49 -8.99
CA GLY A 440 9.11 20.00 -10.04
C GLY A 440 7.75 19.64 -9.46
N SER A 441 6.72 19.54 -10.30
CA SER A 441 5.39 19.15 -9.82
C SER A 441 5.37 17.66 -9.45
N GLY A 442 4.66 17.33 -8.36
CA GLY A 442 4.50 15.96 -7.90
C GLY A 442 4.79 15.79 -6.40
N PRO A 443 4.68 14.55 -5.91
CA PRO A 443 4.88 14.23 -4.51
C PRO A 443 6.36 14.32 -4.10
N HIS A 444 6.60 14.96 -2.96
CA HIS A 444 7.90 15.10 -2.30
C HIS A 444 7.78 14.85 -0.79
N THR A 445 8.85 14.35 -0.18
CA THR A 445 8.95 14.15 1.27
C THR A 445 9.95 15.12 1.88
N LEU A 446 9.51 15.96 2.82
CA LEU A 446 10.36 16.82 3.64
C LEU A 446 10.65 16.13 4.98
N ARG A 447 11.94 15.98 5.32
CA ARG A 447 12.39 15.52 6.65
C ARG A 447 13.30 16.55 7.32
N LEU A 448 12.91 16.93 8.53
CA LEU A 448 13.59 17.90 9.40
C LEU A 448 14.29 17.15 10.54
N VAL A 449 15.62 17.13 10.54
CA VAL A 449 16.42 16.35 11.50
C VAL A 449 17.15 17.27 12.47
N HIS A 450 17.11 16.97 13.77
CA HIS A 450 18.01 17.59 14.72
C HIS A 450 19.44 17.07 14.50
N ALA A 451 20.24 17.82 13.73
CA ALA A 451 21.56 17.36 13.30
C ALA A 451 22.64 17.58 14.37
N SER A 452 22.63 18.73 15.06
CA SER A 452 23.56 19.02 16.17
C SER A 452 23.18 20.30 16.92
N GLY A 453 23.85 20.56 18.05
CA GLY A 453 23.75 21.83 18.77
C GLY A 453 22.73 21.82 19.91
N GLY A 454 22.07 22.96 20.12
CA GLY A 454 21.08 23.15 21.19
C GLY A 454 19.71 22.57 20.83
N VAL A 455 18.72 23.45 20.65
CA VAL A 455 17.35 23.09 20.26
C VAL A 455 17.16 23.30 18.77
N VAL A 456 16.44 22.42 18.08
CA VAL A 456 15.87 22.73 16.76
C VAL A 456 14.36 22.78 16.85
N GLU A 457 13.72 23.63 16.05
CA GLU A 457 12.27 23.71 15.96
C GLU A 457 11.79 24.03 14.55
N PHE A 458 10.52 23.77 14.31
CA PHE A 458 9.79 24.26 13.15
C PHE A 458 8.39 24.69 13.56
N ASP A 459 7.87 25.66 12.83
CA ASP A 459 6.59 26.33 13.09
C ASP A 459 5.55 25.94 12.04
N ALA A 460 5.91 25.98 10.77
CA ALA A 460 5.01 25.59 9.68
C ALA A 460 5.81 25.23 8.44
N ILE A 461 5.13 24.64 7.46
CA ILE A 461 5.61 24.61 6.07
C ILE A 461 4.59 25.28 5.16
N GLU A 462 5.07 25.82 4.04
CA GLU A 462 4.23 26.31 2.96
C GLU A 462 4.65 25.62 1.67
N VAL A 463 3.69 24.95 1.05
CA VAL A 463 3.85 24.21 -0.19
C VAL A 463 3.27 25.07 -1.31
N SER A 464 4.07 25.36 -2.33
CA SER A 464 3.60 26.08 -3.52
C SER A 464 3.23 25.10 -4.63
N GLY A 465 2.17 25.42 -5.36
CA GLY A 465 1.73 24.66 -6.52
C GLY A 465 2.42 25.12 -7.80
N PRO A 466 1.99 24.58 -8.95
CA PRO A 466 2.37 25.14 -10.24
C PRO A 466 2.01 26.62 -10.31
N ASP A 467 2.90 27.41 -10.89
CA ASP A 467 2.58 28.78 -11.25
C ASP A 467 1.39 28.76 -12.24
N THR A 468 0.28 29.30 -11.77
CA THR A 468 -0.98 29.42 -12.53
C THR A 468 -1.35 30.86 -12.81
N ALA A 469 -0.55 31.82 -12.35
CA ALA A 469 -0.82 33.24 -12.52
C ALA A 469 -0.05 33.73 -13.75
N PRO A 470 -0.70 33.89 -14.92
CA PRO A 470 0.01 34.42 -16.07
C PRO A 470 0.43 35.89 -15.81
N PRO A 471 1.46 36.38 -16.52
CA PRO A 471 1.75 37.80 -16.60
C PRO A 471 0.51 38.61 -17.01
N ALA A 472 0.38 39.83 -16.51
CA ALA A 472 -0.74 40.70 -16.91
C ALA A 472 -0.76 40.96 -18.43
N THR A 473 -1.95 41.23 -18.96
CA THR A 473 -2.13 41.63 -20.36
C THR A 473 -1.36 42.92 -20.65
N ILE A 474 -0.52 42.89 -21.69
CA ILE A 474 0.23 44.08 -22.14
C ILE A 474 -0.69 45.01 -22.94
N ASN A 475 -0.87 46.24 -22.45
CA ASN A 475 -1.56 47.30 -23.19
C ASN A 475 -0.57 48.09 -24.07
N LEU A 476 -0.20 47.55 -25.24
CA LEU A 476 0.74 48.22 -26.14
C LEU A 476 0.06 49.26 -27.03
N SER A 477 0.56 50.49 -27.02
CA SER A 477 0.14 51.57 -27.92
C SER A 477 1.34 52.21 -28.63
N ALA A 478 1.10 52.69 -29.85
CA ALA A 478 2.11 53.35 -30.67
C ALA A 478 1.58 54.71 -31.17
N SER A 479 2.46 55.70 -31.19
CA SER A 479 2.18 57.03 -31.75
C SER A 479 3.38 57.56 -32.53
N THR A 480 3.16 58.52 -33.43
CA THR A 480 4.24 59.15 -34.18
C THR A 480 5.22 59.82 -33.22
N GLY A 481 6.50 59.51 -33.34
CA GLY A 481 7.54 60.09 -32.50
C GLY A 481 7.85 61.54 -32.85
N SER A 482 8.56 62.23 -31.96
CA SER A 482 8.89 63.67 -32.09
C SER A 482 9.92 63.97 -33.18
N THR A 483 10.58 62.94 -33.73
CA THR A 483 11.57 63.05 -34.80
C THR A 483 11.12 62.25 -36.02
N ASN A 484 11.41 62.76 -37.22
CA ASN A 484 11.08 62.04 -38.45
C ASN A 484 11.72 60.63 -38.45
N GLY A 485 10.92 59.61 -38.70
CA GLY A 485 11.35 58.21 -38.67
C GLY A 485 11.28 57.53 -37.30
N THR A 486 10.67 58.16 -36.28
CA THR A 486 10.54 57.57 -34.93
C THR A 486 9.09 57.24 -34.56
N VAL A 487 8.91 56.25 -33.69
CA VAL A 487 7.63 55.85 -33.09
C VAL A 487 7.80 55.88 -31.58
N SER A 488 6.83 56.49 -30.88
CA SER A 488 6.74 56.46 -29.42
C SER A 488 5.83 55.31 -29.00
N LEU A 489 6.38 54.33 -28.29
CA LEU A 489 5.66 53.19 -27.73
C LEU A 489 5.33 53.45 -26.26
N SER A 490 4.12 53.10 -25.83
CA SER A 490 3.70 53.15 -24.43
C SER A 490 2.96 51.86 -24.08
N TRP A 491 3.35 51.22 -22.99
CA TRP A 491 2.70 50.03 -22.44
C TRP A 491 2.81 49.99 -20.92
N THR A 492 1.91 49.23 -20.29
CA THR A 492 2.07 48.81 -18.89
C THR A 492 2.97 47.59 -18.88
N ALA A 493 4.07 47.64 -18.13
CA ALA A 493 4.95 46.49 -17.91
C ALA A 493 4.21 45.46 -17.06
N PRO A 494 3.97 44.24 -17.56
CA PRO A 494 3.39 43.20 -16.74
C PRO A 494 4.41 42.71 -15.72
N GLY A 495 3.90 42.29 -14.56
CA GLY A 495 4.62 41.49 -13.59
C GLY A 495 4.66 40.02 -14.01
N ASP A 496 5.26 39.20 -13.14
CA ASP A 496 5.25 37.74 -13.24
C ASP A 496 3.82 37.24 -12.93
N ASP A 497 3.30 37.64 -11.76
CA ASP A 497 1.95 37.34 -11.32
C ASP A 497 1.05 38.57 -11.47
N ASN A 498 0.37 38.71 -12.59
CA ASN A 498 -0.35 39.93 -12.97
C ASN A 498 0.61 41.14 -13.05
N ASP A 499 0.51 42.11 -12.13
CA ASP A 499 1.35 43.32 -12.08
C ASP A 499 2.46 43.22 -11.01
N GLN A 500 2.64 42.05 -10.37
CA GLN A 500 3.66 41.86 -9.33
C GLN A 500 5.04 41.56 -9.92
N GLY A 501 6.05 42.32 -9.48
CA GLY A 501 7.41 42.20 -9.99
C GLY A 501 7.71 43.14 -11.15
N THR A 502 8.85 42.95 -11.81
CA THR A 502 9.25 43.77 -12.95
C THR A 502 10.01 42.91 -13.94
N ALA A 503 9.60 42.94 -15.20
CA ALA A 503 10.30 42.22 -16.26
C ALA A 503 11.78 42.60 -16.28
N SER A 504 12.64 41.57 -16.31
CA SER A 504 14.10 41.72 -16.34
C SER A 504 14.63 42.22 -17.69
N SER A 505 13.85 42.03 -18.77
CA SER A 505 14.15 42.54 -20.11
C SER A 505 12.88 42.62 -20.98
N TYR A 506 12.94 43.38 -22.06
CA TYR A 506 11.88 43.47 -23.07
C TYR A 506 12.47 43.20 -24.47
N ASP A 507 11.79 42.37 -25.27
CA ASP A 507 12.05 42.22 -26.71
C ASP A 507 10.94 42.92 -27.50
N VAL A 508 11.30 43.90 -28.32
CA VAL A 508 10.35 44.69 -29.11
C VAL A 508 10.57 44.39 -30.59
N ARG A 509 9.53 43.90 -31.25
CA ARG A 509 9.55 43.55 -32.67
C ARG A 509 8.53 44.37 -33.44
N TYR A 510 8.82 44.65 -34.71
CA TYR A 510 7.92 45.34 -35.62
C TYR A 510 7.79 44.58 -36.94
N SER A 511 6.67 44.78 -37.61
CA SER A 511 6.39 44.23 -38.94
C SER A 511 5.86 45.34 -39.84
N SER A 512 6.25 45.31 -41.12
CA SER A 512 5.68 46.19 -42.15
C SER A 512 4.39 45.63 -42.77
N SER A 513 4.06 44.37 -42.48
CA SER A 513 2.78 43.72 -42.79
C SER A 513 1.93 43.60 -41.52
N SER A 514 0.61 43.49 -41.66
CA SER A 514 -0.25 43.20 -40.51
C SER A 514 0.18 41.90 -39.83
N ILE A 515 0.16 41.90 -38.51
CA ILE A 515 0.34 40.72 -37.68
C ILE A 515 -1.07 40.36 -37.22
N ASP A 516 -1.58 39.22 -37.67
CA ASP A 516 -2.88 38.67 -37.26
C ASP A 516 -2.71 37.79 -36.02
#